data_AF-A0A7J2PL12-F1
#
_entry.id   AF-A0A7J2PL12-F1
#
_cell.length_a   1.000
_cell.length_b   1.000
_cell.length_c   1.000
_cell.angle_alpha   90.00
_cell.angle_beta   90.00
_cell.angle_gamma   90.00
#
_symmetry.space_group_name_H-M   'P 1'
#
loop_
_entity.id
_entity.type
_entity.pdbx_description
1 polymer ?
#
loop_
_entity_poly.entity_id
_entity_poly.type
_entity_poly.pdbx_seq_one_letter_code
_entity_poly.pdbx_strand_id
1 'polypeptide(L)'
;MTEQKLHFYDRALEKIDEYLATRHLRLFEEKLLSTKGYNQKLWRDNKIAAYHVITLLCRDLGFDPLTFQPLDSQIFDADRNTGLFARHHLDIFKKYSLYLQDLLLTNNNQHKEYDSYIPLKDQRILTKIIQDLIQNDGSGPNKEITANDIVKTFLNNFGDSKTAKYYLENYWQSGDFQENLRDFNHRRNLIKNGDYELFIQTEYNDAYRRFFNDAMGILRSLSSLSDIRGYRLSKVFSIDDIYNLKRIFNI
;
A
#
# COMPACT_ATOMS: atom_id res chain seq x y z
N MET A 1 36.73 -3.94 -17.95
CA MET A 1 35.31 -4.33 -18.14
C MET A 1 34.81 -3.54 -19.33
N THR A 2 34.27 -4.17 -20.37
CA THR A 2 33.86 -3.47 -21.61
C THR A 2 32.50 -2.80 -21.43
N GLU A 3 32.29 -1.66 -22.07
CA GLU A 3 31.07 -0.82 -21.99
C GLU A 3 29.78 -1.59 -22.30
N GLN A 4 29.84 -2.53 -23.24
CA GLN A 4 28.74 -3.45 -23.55
C GLN A 4 28.35 -4.38 -22.39
N LYS A 5 29.33 -4.82 -21.57
CA LYS A 5 29.03 -5.65 -20.40
C LYS A 5 28.33 -4.84 -19.32
N LEU A 6 28.76 -3.59 -19.09
CA LEU A 6 28.09 -2.67 -18.16
C LEU A 6 26.63 -2.44 -18.59
N HIS A 7 26.38 -2.16 -19.86
CA HIS A 7 25.01 -1.98 -20.37
C HIS A 7 24.14 -3.23 -20.20
N PHE A 8 24.70 -4.43 -20.39
CA PHE A 8 23.96 -5.67 -20.15
C PHE A 8 23.60 -5.86 -18.66
N TYR A 9 24.54 -5.56 -17.76
CA TYR A 9 24.31 -5.60 -16.31
C TYR A 9 23.24 -4.61 -15.89
N ASP A 10 23.29 -3.36 -16.38
CA ASP A 10 22.29 -2.34 -16.04
C ASP A 10 20.89 -2.77 -16.50
N ARG A 11 20.77 -3.30 -17.72
CA ARG A 11 19.49 -3.81 -18.23
C ARG A 11 18.98 -5.02 -17.43
N ALA A 12 19.86 -5.91 -17.00
CA ALA A 12 19.49 -7.05 -16.17
C ALA A 12 18.99 -6.59 -14.79
N LEU A 13 19.68 -5.63 -14.18
CA LEU A 13 19.26 -5.01 -12.92
C LEU A 13 17.91 -4.29 -13.08
N GLU A 14 17.71 -3.51 -14.14
CA GLU A 14 16.41 -2.89 -14.44
C GLU A 14 15.29 -3.91 -14.57
N LYS A 15 15.53 -5.05 -15.24
CA LYS A 15 14.52 -6.11 -15.40
C LYS A 15 14.25 -6.87 -14.10
N ILE A 16 15.26 -7.03 -13.25
CA ILE A 16 15.09 -7.57 -11.90
C ILE A 16 14.28 -6.60 -11.05
N ASP A 17 14.59 -5.30 -11.11
CA ASP A 17 13.89 -4.26 -10.36
C ASP A 17 12.43 -4.14 -10.82
N GLU A 18 12.19 -4.20 -12.14
CA GLU A 18 10.85 -4.28 -12.73
C GLU A 18 10.10 -5.54 -12.26
N TYR A 19 10.76 -6.71 -12.26
CA TYR A 19 10.16 -7.95 -11.76
C TYR A 19 9.80 -7.87 -10.27
N LEU A 20 10.70 -7.31 -9.45
CA LEU A 20 10.48 -7.17 -8.01
C LEU A 20 9.40 -6.14 -7.71
N ALA A 21 9.36 -5.01 -8.44
CA ALA A 21 8.31 -4.00 -8.31
C ALA A 21 6.94 -4.52 -8.79
N THR A 22 6.89 -5.27 -9.90
CA THR A 22 5.65 -5.89 -10.41
C THR A 22 5.12 -7.03 -9.54
N ARG A 23 5.95 -7.62 -8.69
CA ARG A 23 5.49 -8.56 -7.65
C ARG A 23 5.31 -7.91 -6.29
N HIS A 24 5.47 -6.58 -6.23
CA HIS A 24 5.52 -5.77 -5.03
C HIS A 24 6.60 -6.21 -4.02
N LEU A 25 7.47 -7.18 -4.35
CA LEU A 25 8.46 -7.81 -3.46
C LEU A 25 9.41 -6.80 -2.79
N ARG A 26 9.72 -5.69 -3.47
CA ARG A 26 10.59 -4.60 -2.94
C ARG A 26 9.86 -3.42 -2.30
N LEU A 27 8.56 -3.26 -2.53
CA LEU A 27 7.77 -2.21 -1.87
C LEU A 27 7.57 -2.50 -0.38
N PHE A 28 8.01 -3.68 0.07
CA PHE A 28 7.88 -4.18 1.44
C PHE A 28 9.22 -4.51 2.10
N GLU A 29 10.34 -4.36 1.37
CA GLU A 29 11.65 -4.41 2.00
C GLU A 29 11.84 -3.12 2.80
N GLU A 30 12.09 -3.27 4.10
CA GLU A 30 12.36 -2.19 5.04
C GLU A 30 13.63 -1.45 4.61
N LYS A 31 13.52 -0.51 3.66
CA LYS A 31 14.63 0.39 3.32
C LYS A 31 14.94 1.22 4.56
N LEU A 32 16.22 1.21 4.95
CA LEU A 32 16.78 1.80 6.17
C LEU A 32 16.05 3.08 6.62
N LEU A 33 15.53 3.00 7.85
CA LEU A 33 14.79 4.04 8.53
C LEU A 33 15.53 5.38 8.49
N SER A 34 14.89 6.40 7.92
CA SER A 34 15.25 7.79 8.17
C SER A 34 15.04 8.11 9.65
N THR A 35 16.08 8.60 10.33
CA THR A 35 16.00 9.14 11.70
C THR A 35 15.50 10.58 11.73
N LYS A 36 15.27 11.19 10.56
CA LYS A 36 14.78 12.57 10.48
C LYS A 36 13.29 12.59 10.67
N GLY A 37 12.84 13.46 11.56
CA GLY A 37 11.42 13.78 11.69
C GLY A 37 10.82 14.27 10.37
N TYR A 38 9.50 14.32 10.37
CA TYR A 38 8.68 14.68 9.24
C TYR A 38 9.08 15.98 8.51
N ASN A 39 9.06 15.94 7.18
CA ASN A 39 9.26 17.13 6.34
C ASN A 39 7.93 17.88 6.12
N GLN A 40 7.73 18.97 6.88
CA GLN A 40 6.50 19.79 6.81
C GLN A 40 6.16 20.31 5.42
N LYS A 41 7.17 20.58 4.59
CA LYS A 41 6.96 21.10 3.25
C LYS A 41 6.38 20.02 2.33
N LEU A 42 6.95 18.82 2.36
CA LEU A 42 6.45 17.70 1.55
C LEU A 42 5.09 17.21 2.02
N TRP A 43 4.80 17.33 3.31
CA TRP A 43 3.47 16.98 3.78
C TRP A 43 2.36 17.83 3.22
N ARG A 44 2.57 19.15 3.15
CA ARG A 44 1.55 20.08 2.64
C ARG A 44 1.44 20.05 1.11
N ASP A 45 2.25 19.23 0.44
CA ASP A 45 2.20 19.07 -1.00
C ASP A 45 1.06 18.11 -1.39
N ASN A 46 0.09 18.63 -2.15
CA ASN A 46 -1.09 17.88 -2.58
C ASN A 46 -0.73 16.70 -3.50
N LYS A 47 0.34 16.81 -4.31
CA LYS A 47 0.78 15.72 -5.17
C LYS A 47 1.34 14.57 -4.34
N ILE A 48 2.12 14.89 -3.31
CA ILE A 48 2.64 13.91 -2.37
C ILE A 48 1.49 13.23 -1.61
N ALA A 49 0.49 14.01 -1.18
CA ALA A 49 -0.70 13.44 -0.55
C ALA A 49 -1.43 12.47 -1.50
N ALA A 50 -1.63 12.88 -2.75
CA ALA A 50 -2.29 12.08 -3.77
C ALA A 50 -1.54 10.77 -4.05
N TYR A 51 -0.22 10.83 -4.21
CA TYR A 51 0.62 9.64 -4.37
C TYR A 51 0.41 8.63 -3.24
N HIS A 52 0.43 9.09 -1.99
CA HIS A 52 0.29 8.21 -0.84
C HIS A 52 -1.09 7.57 -0.77
N VAL A 53 -2.17 8.35 -0.99
CA VAL A 53 -3.53 7.81 -0.99
C VAL A 53 -3.67 6.70 -2.02
N ILE A 54 -3.29 6.97 -3.27
CA ILE A 54 -3.39 6.00 -4.36
C ILE A 54 -2.51 4.78 -4.11
N THR A 55 -1.27 4.99 -3.66
CA THR A 55 -0.33 3.89 -3.41
C THR A 55 -0.79 2.99 -2.26
N LEU A 56 -1.27 3.56 -1.16
CA LEU A 56 -1.70 2.78 0.00
C LEU A 56 -3.03 2.04 -0.24
N LEU A 57 -3.98 2.66 -0.97
CA LEU A 57 -5.18 1.96 -1.42
C LEU A 57 -4.82 0.73 -2.26
N CYS A 58 -3.91 0.88 -3.24
CA CYS A 58 -3.46 -0.25 -4.05
C CYS A 58 -2.64 -1.28 -3.26
N ARG A 59 -1.83 -0.83 -2.30
CA ARG A 59 -0.98 -1.68 -1.47
C ARG A 59 -1.80 -2.66 -0.65
N ASP A 60 -2.82 -2.15 0.05
CA ASP A 60 -3.59 -2.94 1.01
C ASP A 60 -4.99 -3.32 0.47
N LEU A 61 -5.25 -3.13 -0.83
CA LEU A 61 -6.57 -3.28 -1.45
C LEU A 61 -7.68 -2.42 -0.79
N GLY A 62 -7.28 -1.32 -0.17
CA GLY A 62 -8.15 -0.49 0.64
C GLY A 62 -8.69 -1.20 1.88
N PHE A 63 -8.04 -2.25 2.39
CA PHE A 63 -8.39 -2.86 3.66
C PHE A 63 -7.61 -2.24 4.81
N ASP A 64 -8.25 -2.13 5.97
CA ASP A 64 -7.57 -1.93 7.24
C ASP A 64 -6.89 -3.24 7.67
N PRO A 65 -5.56 -3.28 7.80
CA PRO A 65 -4.85 -4.49 8.19
C PRO A 65 -5.17 -4.99 9.60
N LEU A 66 -5.67 -4.11 10.48
CA LEU A 66 -6.04 -4.51 11.83
C LEU A 66 -7.34 -5.30 11.84
N THR A 67 -8.37 -4.81 11.16
CA THR A 67 -9.74 -5.31 11.27
C THR A 67 -10.15 -6.18 10.09
N PHE A 68 -9.36 -6.22 9.02
CA PHE A 68 -9.72 -6.86 7.75
C PHE A 68 -11.06 -6.36 7.21
N GLN A 69 -11.35 -5.08 7.43
CA GLN A 69 -12.51 -4.41 6.87
C GLN A 69 -12.07 -3.47 5.75
N PRO A 70 -12.87 -3.33 4.68
CA PRO A 70 -12.69 -2.23 3.75
C PRO A 70 -12.65 -0.89 4.49
N LEU A 71 -11.70 -0.03 4.12
CA LEU A 71 -11.69 1.36 4.53
C LEU A 71 -12.99 2.02 4.04
N ASP A 72 -13.58 2.83 4.90
CA ASP A 72 -14.74 3.64 4.53
C ASP A 72 -14.35 4.60 3.39
N SER A 73 -15.03 4.48 2.26
CA SER A 73 -14.80 5.32 1.09
C SER A 73 -15.03 6.82 1.37
N GLN A 74 -15.90 7.15 2.34
CA GLN A 74 -16.26 8.53 2.68
C GLN A 74 -15.11 9.30 3.32
N ILE A 75 -14.07 8.63 3.82
CA ILE A 75 -12.88 9.32 4.35
C ILE A 75 -12.20 10.18 3.28
N PHE A 76 -12.52 9.95 2.00
CA PHE A 76 -12.02 10.69 0.84
C PHE A 76 -13.03 11.69 0.25
N ASP A 77 -14.20 11.95 0.84
CA ASP A 77 -15.24 12.80 0.23
C ASP A 77 -14.98 14.33 0.34
N ALA A 78 -13.95 14.74 1.10
CA ALA A 78 -13.56 16.13 1.38
C ALA A 78 -14.50 16.91 2.32
N ASP A 79 -15.55 16.28 2.84
CA ASP A 79 -16.35 16.85 3.91
C ASP A 79 -15.51 16.96 5.19
N ARG A 80 -15.72 18.04 5.95
CA ARG A 80 -15.02 18.24 7.22
C ARG A 80 -15.50 17.29 8.32
N ASN A 81 -16.70 16.74 8.18
CA ASN A 81 -17.35 15.86 9.13
C ASN A 81 -17.16 14.36 8.80
N THR A 82 -17.00 14.01 7.52
CA THR A 82 -16.84 12.62 7.05
C THR A 82 -15.50 12.37 6.33
N GLY A 83 -15.06 13.25 5.42
CA GLY A 83 -13.88 13.03 4.55
C GLY A 83 -12.65 13.89 4.77
N LEU A 84 -12.23 14.02 6.04
CA LEU A 84 -10.85 14.37 6.37
C LEU A 84 -10.07 13.09 6.68
N PHE A 85 -9.65 12.36 5.64
CA PHE A 85 -8.65 11.30 5.83
C PHE A 85 -7.46 11.85 6.61
N ALA A 86 -7.04 11.10 7.62
CA ALA A 86 -5.84 11.38 8.37
C ALA A 86 -4.69 10.64 7.69
N ARG A 87 -3.66 11.39 7.29
CA ARG A 87 -2.37 10.75 7.01
C ARG A 87 -1.70 10.54 8.36
N HIS A 88 -1.63 9.30 8.82
CA HIS A 88 -0.98 8.94 10.07
C HIS A 88 0.55 8.94 9.83
N HIS A 89 1.22 10.05 10.17
CA HIS A 89 2.69 10.18 10.24
C HIS A 89 3.56 9.60 9.10
N LEU A 90 3.22 9.96 7.87
CA LEU A 90 3.98 9.60 6.66
C LEU A 90 5.27 10.44 6.49
N ASP A 91 6.41 9.92 6.97
CA ASP A 91 7.71 10.32 6.42
C ASP A 91 7.81 9.72 5.01
N ILE A 92 8.04 10.57 4.00
CA ILE A 92 8.15 10.12 2.61
C ILE A 92 9.33 9.16 2.40
N PHE A 93 10.34 9.23 3.26
CA PHE A 93 11.45 8.28 3.27
C PHE A 93 11.05 6.91 3.86
N LYS A 94 9.89 6.83 4.51
CA LYS A 94 9.27 5.63 5.06
C LYS A 94 8.04 5.15 4.26
N LYS A 95 7.90 5.54 2.99
CA LYS A 95 6.80 5.15 2.08
C LYS A 95 6.59 3.65 1.83
N TYR A 96 7.51 2.81 2.33
CA TYR A 96 7.43 1.34 2.31
C TYR A 96 7.30 0.71 3.70
N SER A 97 7.12 1.53 4.75
CA SER A 97 7.02 1.03 6.11
C SER A 97 5.79 0.14 6.28
N LEU A 98 5.97 -0.97 6.98
CA LEU A 98 4.88 -1.88 7.34
C LEU A 98 4.28 -1.55 8.71
N TYR A 99 4.81 -0.54 9.40
CA TYR A 99 4.26 -0.08 10.67
C TYR A 99 3.09 0.87 10.42
N LEU A 100 1.93 0.58 11.03
CA LEU A 100 0.73 1.40 10.89
C LEU A 100 0.94 2.82 11.45
N GLN A 101 1.75 2.95 12.50
CA GLN A 101 2.16 4.26 13.02
C GLN A 101 2.88 5.14 11.97
N ASP A 102 3.53 4.54 10.96
CA ASP A 102 4.22 5.28 9.90
C ASP A 102 3.35 5.44 8.64
N LEU A 103 2.60 4.40 8.25
CA LEU A 103 1.84 4.35 7.00
C LEU A 103 0.45 3.74 7.20
N LEU A 104 -0.56 4.62 7.36
CA LEU A 104 -1.95 4.21 7.41
C LEU A 104 -2.87 5.24 6.75
N LEU A 105 -3.86 4.75 6.00
CA LEU A 105 -5.04 5.50 5.63
C LEU A 105 -6.12 5.20 6.65
N THR A 106 -6.55 6.22 7.38
CA THR A 106 -7.63 6.11 8.36
C THR A 106 -8.37 7.44 8.45
N ASN A 107 -9.52 7.47 9.12
CA ASN A 107 -10.16 8.73 9.46
C ASN A 107 -9.51 9.33 10.73
N ASN A 108 -9.69 10.65 10.92
CA ASN A 108 -9.12 11.34 12.08
C ASN A 108 -9.65 10.81 13.43
N ASN A 109 -10.82 10.18 13.44
CA ASN A 109 -11.47 9.70 14.66
C ASN A 109 -10.84 8.40 15.16
N GLN A 110 -10.45 7.52 14.23
CA GLN A 110 -9.82 6.21 14.50
C GLN A 110 -8.30 6.31 14.61
N HIS A 111 -7.69 7.41 14.14
CA HIS A 111 -6.24 7.64 14.17
C HIS A 111 -5.60 7.35 15.55
N LYS A 112 -6.27 7.70 16.66
CA LYS A 112 -5.70 7.48 18.02
C LYS A 112 -5.76 6.03 18.47
N GLU A 113 -6.63 5.21 17.90
CA GLU A 113 -6.82 3.82 18.30
C GLU A 113 -5.62 2.95 17.90
N TYR A 114 -4.94 3.31 16.81
CA TYR A 114 -3.75 2.61 16.32
C TYR A 114 -2.51 2.85 17.20
N ASP A 115 -2.44 3.99 17.89
CA ASP A 115 -1.30 4.32 18.77
C ASP A 115 -1.42 3.69 20.17
N SER A 116 -2.60 3.21 20.58
CA SER A 116 -2.88 2.89 22.00
C SER A 116 -3.10 1.43 22.36
N TYR A 117 -3.40 0.51 21.42
CA TYR A 117 -3.88 -0.83 21.79
C TYR A 117 -3.10 -2.02 21.24
N ILE A 118 -2.33 -1.87 20.16
CA ILE A 118 -1.62 -3.00 19.53
C ILE A 118 -0.12 -2.73 19.53
N PRO A 119 0.71 -3.65 20.07
CA PRO A 119 2.16 -3.51 20.03
C PRO A 119 2.69 -3.32 18.60
N LEU A 120 3.67 -2.44 18.40
CA LEU A 120 4.23 -2.13 17.07
C LEU A 120 4.70 -3.37 16.28
N LYS A 121 5.24 -4.36 16.99
CA LYS A 121 5.64 -5.65 16.40
C LYS A 121 4.45 -6.36 15.76
N ASP A 122 3.30 -6.33 16.43
CA ASP A 122 2.09 -7.05 16.00
C ASP A 122 1.38 -6.29 14.88
N GLN A 123 1.35 -4.95 14.93
CA GLN A 123 0.89 -4.12 13.81
C GLN A 123 1.63 -4.47 12.51
N ARG A 124 2.96 -4.59 12.58
CA ARG A 124 3.79 -4.98 11.44
C ARG A 124 3.43 -6.37 10.93
N ILE A 125 3.17 -7.32 11.83
CA ILE A 125 2.78 -8.68 11.47
C ILE A 125 1.42 -8.69 10.76
N LEU A 126 0.45 -7.92 11.25
CA LEU A 126 -0.89 -7.81 10.64
C LEU A 126 -0.84 -7.21 9.22
N THR A 127 -0.09 -6.11 9.04
CA THR A 127 0.17 -5.56 7.70
C THR A 127 0.81 -6.60 6.79
N LYS A 128 1.81 -7.34 7.30
CA LYS A 128 2.47 -8.39 6.52
C LYS A 128 1.51 -9.51 6.12
N ILE A 129 0.59 -9.92 6.98
CA ILE A 129 -0.42 -10.94 6.67
C ILE A 129 -1.29 -10.50 5.48
N ILE A 130 -1.78 -9.26 5.45
CA ILE A 130 -2.51 -8.72 4.29
C ILE A 130 -1.65 -8.88 3.02
N GLN A 131 -0.39 -8.45 3.09
CA GLN A 131 0.51 -8.49 1.95
C GLN A 131 0.79 -9.90 1.45
N ASP A 132 1.00 -10.86 2.36
CA ASP A 132 1.17 -12.27 2.03
C ASP A 132 -0.08 -12.82 1.32
N LEU A 133 -1.28 -12.45 1.75
CA LEU A 133 -2.54 -12.90 1.13
C LEU A 133 -2.75 -12.27 -0.26
N ILE A 134 -2.33 -11.02 -0.46
CA ILE A 134 -2.37 -10.37 -1.78
C ILE A 134 -1.45 -11.11 -2.76
N GLN A 135 -0.21 -11.38 -2.35
CA GLN A 135 0.84 -11.91 -3.22
C GLN A 135 0.71 -13.40 -3.54
N ASN A 136 0.21 -14.21 -2.59
CA ASN A 136 0.21 -15.67 -2.71
C ASN A 136 -1.13 -16.21 -3.21
N ASP A 137 -1.11 -17.16 -4.12
CA ASP A 137 -2.31 -17.85 -4.59
C ASP A 137 -3.02 -18.56 -3.44
N GLY A 138 -4.34 -18.39 -3.35
CA GLY A 138 -5.16 -19.08 -2.35
C GLY A 138 -5.50 -20.51 -2.76
N SER A 139 -6.02 -21.30 -1.82
CA SER A 139 -6.38 -22.69 -2.04
C SER A 139 -7.79 -22.88 -2.61
N GLY A 140 -8.54 -21.79 -2.83
CA GLY A 140 -9.88 -21.81 -3.40
C GLY A 140 -9.90 -21.92 -4.93
N PRO A 141 -11.11 -22.06 -5.53
CA PRO A 141 -11.29 -21.96 -6.97
C PRO A 141 -10.69 -20.67 -7.52
N ASN A 142 -10.13 -20.71 -8.74
CA ASN A 142 -9.50 -19.55 -9.37
C ASN A 142 -8.39 -18.88 -8.52
N LYS A 143 -7.77 -19.63 -7.60
CA LYS A 143 -6.71 -19.14 -6.68
C LYS A 143 -7.20 -18.06 -5.71
N GLU A 144 -8.50 -18.09 -5.40
CA GLU A 144 -9.11 -17.27 -4.35
C GLU A 144 -8.61 -17.69 -2.97
N ILE A 145 -8.44 -16.69 -2.10
CA ILE A 145 -8.11 -16.85 -0.69
C ILE A 145 -9.32 -17.39 0.05
N THR A 146 -9.13 -18.47 0.78
CA THR A 146 -10.15 -19.06 1.66
C THR A 146 -9.93 -18.65 3.11
N ALA A 147 -10.93 -18.85 3.96
CA ALA A 147 -10.79 -18.67 5.41
C ALA A 147 -9.63 -19.51 5.98
N ASN A 148 -9.41 -20.72 5.45
CA ASN A 148 -8.30 -21.58 5.86
C ASN A 148 -6.94 -21.01 5.48
N ASP A 149 -6.85 -20.31 4.34
CA ASP A 149 -5.61 -19.63 3.94
C ASP A 149 -5.30 -18.48 4.90
N ILE A 150 -6.31 -17.70 5.32
CA ILE A 150 -6.14 -16.65 6.34
C ILE A 150 -5.61 -17.25 7.65
N VAL A 151 -6.25 -18.30 8.17
CA VAL A 151 -5.80 -18.97 9.40
C VAL A 151 -4.34 -19.43 9.29
N LYS A 152 -3.98 -20.08 8.17
CA LYS A 152 -2.60 -20.54 7.93
C LYS A 152 -1.62 -19.38 7.90
N THR A 153 -1.95 -18.29 7.21
CA THR A 153 -1.08 -17.10 7.10
C THR A 153 -0.87 -16.45 8.46
N PHE A 154 -1.90 -16.39 9.32
CA PHE A 154 -1.79 -15.94 10.71
C PHE A 154 -0.82 -16.80 11.52
N LEU A 155 -1.00 -18.11 11.51
CA LEU A 155 -0.15 -19.05 12.25
C LEU A 155 1.31 -18.98 11.79
N ASN A 156 1.54 -18.85 10.48
CA ASN A 156 2.89 -18.74 9.92
C ASN A 156 3.61 -17.44 10.32
N ASN A 157 2.88 -16.34 10.50
CA ASN A 157 3.47 -15.02 10.73
C ASN A 157 3.66 -14.67 12.22
N PHE A 158 2.73 -15.05 13.11
CA PHE A 158 2.87 -14.75 14.55
C PHE A 158 3.86 -15.68 15.28
N GLY A 159 4.12 -16.88 14.75
CA GLY A 159 5.02 -17.86 15.36
C GLY A 159 4.47 -18.51 16.64
N ASP A 160 3.36 -18.02 17.19
CA ASP A 160 2.61 -18.63 18.27
C ASP A 160 1.10 -18.63 17.98
N SER A 161 0.43 -19.73 18.31
CA SER A 161 -0.97 -19.94 17.97
C SER A 161 -1.94 -19.14 18.84
N LYS A 162 -1.52 -18.73 20.05
CA LYS A 162 -2.39 -17.99 20.97
C LYS A 162 -2.59 -16.55 20.50
N THR A 163 -1.50 -15.87 20.15
CA THR A 163 -1.52 -14.51 19.61
C THR A 163 -2.20 -14.49 18.24
N ALA A 164 -1.89 -15.44 17.37
CA ALA A 164 -2.56 -15.59 16.08
C ALA A 164 -4.09 -15.70 16.24
N LYS A 165 -4.54 -16.59 17.15
CA LYS A 165 -5.96 -16.78 17.46
C LYS A 165 -6.59 -15.51 18.03
N TYR A 166 -5.90 -14.83 18.95
CA TYR A 166 -6.39 -13.58 19.54
C TYR A 166 -6.70 -12.54 18.47
N TYR A 167 -5.76 -12.23 17.57
CA TYR A 167 -6.00 -11.22 16.53
C TYR A 167 -7.02 -11.67 15.50
N LEU A 168 -7.00 -12.94 15.10
CA LEU A 168 -7.95 -13.46 14.14
C LEU A 168 -9.39 -13.35 14.66
N GLU A 169 -9.65 -13.82 15.89
CA GLU A 169 -11.01 -13.87 16.44
C GLU A 169 -11.51 -12.49 16.89
N ASN A 170 -10.65 -11.66 17.49
CA ASN A 170 -11.09 -10.38 18.08
C ASN A 170 -11.10 -9.23 17.08
N TYR A 171 -10.34 -9.32 15.98
CA TYR A 171 -10.22 -8.21 15.04
C TYR A 171 -10.67 -8.57 13.63
N TRP A 172 -10.17 -9.66 13.04
CA TRP A 172 -10.49 -10.01 11.65
C TRP A 172 -11.87 -10.68 11.51
N GLN A 173 -12.30 -11.42 12.53
CA GLN A 173 -13.57 -12.15 12.55
C GLN A 173 -14.66 -11.47 13.38
N SER A 174 -14.42 -10.25 13.88
CA SER A 174 -15.37 -9.52 14.75
C SER A 174 -16.52 -8.82 14.01
N GLY A 175 -16.70 -9.10 12.71
CA GLY A 175 -17.76 -8.55 11.85
C GLY A 175 -18.18 -9.52 10.73
N ASP A 176 -18.61 -8.99 9.57
CA ASP A 176 -18.95 -9.83 8.41
C ASP A 176 -17.69 -10.30 7.67
N PHE A 177 -17.01 -11.27 8.27
CA PHE A 177 -15.78 -11.83 7.73
C PHE A 177 -15.96 -12.45 6.33
N GLN A 178 -17.12 -13.02 6.03
CA GLN A 178 -17.37 -13.66 4.73
C GLN A 178 -17.60 -12.63 3.63
N GLU A 179 -18.29 -11.53 3.92
CA GLU A 179 -18.37 -10.39 3.02
C GLU A 179 -16.98 -9.78 2.78
N ASN A 180 -16.24 -9.48 3.85
CA ASN A 180 -14.88 -8.93 3.74
C ASN A 180 -13.94 -9.83 2.93
N LEU A 181 -14.02 -11.15 3.09
CA LEU A 181 -13.23 -12.10 2.31
C LEU A 181 -13.62 -12.10 0.82
N ARG A 182 -14.91 -11.97 0.50
CA ARG A 182 -15.38 -11.86 -0.88
C ARG A 182 -14.87 -10.57 -1.52
N ASP A 183 -14.98 -9.44 -0.82
CA ASP A 183 -14.49 -8.14 -1.28
C ASP A 183 -12.97 -8.15 -1.47
N PHE A 184 -12.25 -8.75 -0.51
CA PHE A 184 -10.80 -8.91 -0.60
C PHE A 184 -10.41 -9.68 -1.86
N ASN A 185 -11.05 -10.82 -2.13
CA ASN A 185 -10.78 -11.62 -3.34
C ASN A 185 -11.15 -10.87 -4.63
N HIS A 186 -12.28 -10.16 -4.64
CA HIS A 186 -12.71 -9.34 -5.78
C HIS A 186 -11.65 -8.28 -6.12
N ARG A 187 -11.25 -7.47 -5.13
CA ARG A 187 -10.26 -6.40 -5.30
C ARG A 187 -8.88 -6.94 -5.65
N ARG A 188 -8.50 -8.05 -5.04
CA ARG A 188 -7.26 -8.76 -5.35
C ARG A 188 -7.22 -9.19 -6.82
N ASN A 189 -8.34 -9.65 -7.37
CA ASN A 189 -8.44 -10.04 -8.78
C ASN A 189 -8.22 -8.83 -9.70
N LEU A 190 -8.84 -7.68 -9.41
CA LEU A 190 -8.62 -6.44 -10.16
C LEU A 190 -7.12 -6.08 -10.20
N ILE A 191 -6.46 -6.07 -9.04
CA ILE A 191 -5.03 -5.74 -8.93
C ILE A 191 -4.14 -6.75 -9.66
N LYS A 192 -4.45 -8.05 -9.55
CA LYS A 192 -3.71 -9.11 -10.26
C LYS A 192 -3.81 -8.99 -11.78
N ASN A 193 -4.95 -8.53 -12.30
CA ASN A 193 -5.17 -8.35 -13.73
C ASN A 193 -4.60 -7.03 -14.27
N GLY A 194 -4.09 -6.15 -13.40
CA GLY A 194 -3.62 -4.83 -13.80
C GLY A 194 -4.72 -3.76 -13.82
N ASP A 195 -5.92 -4.07 -13.35
CA ASP A 195 -7.09 -3.19 -13.33
C ASP A 195 -7.08 -2.24 -12.12
N TYR A 196 -5.94 -1.60 -11.86
CA TYR A 196 -5.72 -0.69 -10.72
C TYR A 196 -6.62 0.54 -10.77
N GLU A 197 -6.74 1.15 -11.95
CA GLU A 197 -7.63 2.29 -12.16
C GLU A 197 -9.07 1.92 -11.87
N LEU A 198 -9.51 0.78 -12.41
CA LEU A 198 -10.87 0.27 -12.19
C LEU A 198 -11.12 0.03 -10.71
N PHE A 199 -10.18 -0.61 -9.99
CA PHE A 199 -10.27 -0.79 -8.54
C PHE A 199 -10.49 0.53 -7.80
N ILE A 200 -9.68 1.56 -8.06
CA ILE A 200 -9.81 2.85 -7.36
C ILE A 200 -11.14 3.51 -7.77
N GLN A 201 -11.50 3.45 -9.05
CA GLN A 201 -12.72 4.07 -9.57
C GLN A 201 -13.99 3.42 -8.99
N THR A 202 -14.04 2.10 -8.87
CA THR A 202 -15.24 1.37 -8.40
C THR A 202 -15.33 1.36 -6.88
N GLU A 203 -14.23 1.09 -6.19
CA GLU A 203 -14.24 0.89 -4.73
C GLU A 203 -14.03 2.20 -3.96
N TYR A 204 -13.33 3.18 -4.56
CA TYR A 204 -12.89 4.42 -3.91
C TYR A 204 -13.06 5.64 -4.83
N ASN A 205 -14.22 5.82 -5.45
CA ASN A 205 -14.48 6.86 -6.45
C ASN A 205 -14.11 8.28 -5.98
N ASP A 206 -14.36 8.63 -4.72
CA ASP A 206 -13.96 9.95 -4.21
C ASP A 206 -12.43 10.10 -4.13
N ALA A 207 -11.71 9.03 -3.80
CA ALA A 207 -10.25 9.02 -3.88
C ALA A 207 -9.79 9.12 -5.35
N TYR A 208 -10.44 8.42 -6.27
CA TYR A 208 -10.16 8.50 -7.70
C TYR A 208 -10.29 9.94 -8.20
N ARG A 209 -11.44 10.57 -7.97
CA ARG A 209 -11.73 11.94 -8.43
C ARG A 209 -10.76 12.98 -7.87
N ARG A 210 -10.32 12.82 -6.62
CA ARG A 210 -9.49 13.81 -5.93
C ARG A 210 -7.99 13.62 -6.13
N PHE A 211 -7.53 12.38 -6.17
CA PHE A 211 -6.09 12.08 -6.04
C PHE A 211 -5.50 11.41 -7.28
N PHE A 212 -6.28 10.73 -8.10
CA PHE A 212 -5.74 9.92 -9.18
C PHE A 212 -4.95 10.74 -10.21
N ASN A 213 -5.52 11.86 -10.66
CA ASN A 213 -4.86 12.75 -11.64
C ASN A 213 -3.59 13.41 -11.08
N ASP A 214 -3.59 13.80 -9.80
CA ASP A 214 -2.43 14.40 -9.16
C ASP A 214 -1.29 13.39 -8.98
N ALA A 215 -1.63 12.14 -8.62
CA ALA A 215 -0.68 11.03 -8.57
C ALA A 215 -0.11 10.69 -9.97
N MET A 216 -0.94 10.69 -11.02
CA MET A 216 -0.49 10.53 -12.40
C MET A 216 0.42 11.68 -12.85
N GLY A 217 0.13 12.90 -12.40
CA GLY A 217 0.96 14.07 -12.64
C GLY A 217 2.39 13.92 -12.09
N ILE A 218 2.58 13.17 -10.99
CA ILE A 218 3.92 12.82 -10.50
C ILE A 218 4.64 11.92 -11.50
N LEU A 219 4.01 10.85 -11.97
CA LEU A 219 4.62 9.95 -12.95
C LEU A 219 5.05 10.70 -14.21
N ARG A 220 4.19 11.59 -14.73
CA ARG A 220 4.52 12.44 -15.89
C ARG A 220 5.73 13.33 -15.61
N SER A 221 5.78 13.94 -14.42
CA SER A 221 6.87 14.82 -14.00
C SER A 221 8.20 14.08 -13.80
N LEU A 222 8.14 12.82 -13.34
CA LEU A 222 9.32 11.95 -13.18
C LEU A 222 9.79 11.40 -14.53
N SER A 223 8.86 11.10 -15.44
CA SER A 223 9.19 10.63 -16.79
C SER A 223 9.78 11.74 -17.68
N SER A 224 9.44 13.00 -17.40
CA SER A 224 9.94 14.19 -18.10
C SER A 224 11.27 14.73 -17.55
N LEU A 225 12.08 13.92 -16.87
CA LEU A 225 13.33 14.31 -16.18
C LEU A 225 14.47 14.84 -17.08
N SER A 226 14.16 15.35 -18.29
CA SER A 226 14.99 16.33 -18.98
C SER A 226 14.81 17.76 -18.43
N ASP A 227 13.84 18.04 -17.55
CA ASP A 227 13.52 19.42 -17.13
C ASP A 227 13.63 19.68 -15.61
N ILE A 228 14.31 20.78 -15.27
CA ILE A 228 14.95 21.10 -13.97
C ILE A 228 13.99 21.15 -12.75
N ARG A 229 12.66 21.13 -12.95
CA ARG A 229 11.67 21.03 -11.86
C ARG A 229 11.50 19.60 -11.32
N GLY A 230 11.88 18.57 -12.08
CA GLY A 230 11.87 17.18 -11.65
C GLY A 230 12.90 16.84 -10.56
N TYR A 231 13.90 17.70 -10.33
CA TYR A 231 15.02 17.43 -9.42
C TYR A 231 14.65 17.34 -7.93
N ARG A 232 13.53 17.94 -7.51
CA ARG A 232 13.03 17.80 -6.12
C ARG A 232 12.20 16.53 -5.93
N LEU A 233 11.41 16.14 -6.94
CA LEU A 233 10.65 14.89 -6.92
C LEU A 233 11.58 13.68 -7.09
N SER A 234 12.64 13.77 -7.90
CA SER A 234 13.62 12.69 -8.05
C SER A 234 14.43 12.37 -6.79
N LYS A 235 14.50 13.29 -5.82
CA LYS A 235 15.10 13.04 -4.50
C LYS A 235 14.16 12.33 -3.52
N VAL A 236 12.89 12.26 -3.88
CA VAL A 236 11.79 11.79 -3.05
C VAL A 236 11.25 10.46 -3.59
N PHE A 237 11.17 10.34 -4.90
CA PHE A 237 10.74 9.17 -5.64
C PHE A 237 11.93 8.39 -6.19
N SER A 238 11.98 7.10 -5.89
CA SER A 238 12.91 6.13 -6.46
C SER A 238 12.36 5.55 -7.76
N ILE A 239 13.24 4.87 -8.51
CA ILE A 239 12.86 4.10 -9.70
C ILE A 239 11.73 3.11 -9.40
N ASP A 240 11.76 2.47 -8.23
CA ASP A 240 10.69 1.57 -7.76
C ASP A 240 9.31 2.26 -7.69
N ASP A 241 9.25 3.55 -7.31
CA ASP A 241 7.97 4.28 -7.27
C ASP A 241 7.47 4.59 -8.68
N ILE A 242 8.38 4.85 -9.62
CA ILE A 242 8.04 5.09 -11.02
C ILE A 242 7.41 3.83 -11.61
N TYR A 243 8.01 2.65 -11.37
CA TYR A 243 7.45 1.38 -11.83
C TYR A 243 6.11 1.07 -11.18
N ASN A 244 5.97 1.31 -9.88
CA ASN A 244 4.70 1.14 -9.17
C ASN A 244 3.60 2.03 -9.78
N LEU A 245 3.89 3.33 -10.00
CA LEU A 245 2.93 4.26 -10.58
C LEU A 245 2.60 3.92 -12.03
N LYS A 246 3.58 3.53 -12.85
CA LYS A 246 3.36 3.06 -14.23
C LYS A 246 2.33 1.94 -14.28
N ARG A 247 2.46 0.97 -13.37
CA ARG A 247 1.50 -0.13 -13.26
C ARG A 247 0.11 0.35 -12.84
N ILE A 248 0.02 1.19 -11.80
CA ILE A 248 -1.26 1.74 -11.33
C ILE A 248 -1.99 2.50 -12.44
N PHE A 249 -1.26 3.22 -13.28
CA PHE A 249 -1.82 4.00 -14.39
C PHE A 249 -1.85 3.24 -15.72
N ASN A 250 -1.39 1.98 -15.76
CA ASN A 250 -1.28 1.17 -16.98
C ASN A 250 -0.51 1.87 -18.13
N ILE A 251 0.67 2.44 -17.83
CA ILE A 251 1.56 3.20 -18.74
C ILE A 251 2.91 2.51 -18.90
#